data_AF-A0A1H4EXK9-F1
#
_entry.id   AF-A0A1H4EXK9-F1
#
_cell.length_a   1.000
_cell.length_b   1.000
_cell.length_c   1.000
_cell.angle_alpha   90.00
_cell.angle_beta   90.00
_cell.angle_gamma   90.00
#
_symmetry.space_group_name_H-M   'P 1'
#
loop_
_entity.id
_entity.type
_entity.pdbx_description
1 polymer ?
#
loop_
_entity_poly.entity_id
_entity_poly.type
_entity_poly.pdbx_seq_one_letter_code
_entity_poly.pdbx_strand_id
1 'polypeptide(L)'
;MSKKFIIGDRTKDEWISVLDTEKKKLEFTNHIASAKEFHGFEETKAELKKLQETGYFTDLQVYVKDEDGKAYRPNESDAFHV
;
A
#
# COMPACT_ATOMS: atom_id res chain seq x y z
N MET A 1 2.17 12.30 -14.71
CA MET A 1 2.18 10.86 -14.40
C MET A 1 1.76 10.71 -12.95
N SER A 2 0.55 10.23 -12.69
CA SER A 2 -0.01 10.16 -11.33
C SER A 2 0.37 8.82 -10.71
N LYS A 3 1.51 8.76 -10.02
CA LYS A 3 1.93 7.57 -9.28
C LYS A 3 0.90 7.29 -8.18
N LYS A 4 0.43 6.05 -8.09
CA LYS A 4 -0.45 5.59 -7.01
C LYS A 4 0.36 4.78 -6.02
N PHE A 5 0.01 4.89 -4.75
CA PHE A 5 0.64 4.10 -3.69
C PHE A 5 -0.35 3.04 -3.22
N ILE A 6 0.15 1.86 -2.88
CA ILE A 6 -0.65 0.75 -2.37
C ILE A 6 0.08 0.13 -1.18
N ILE A 7 -0.67 -0.56 -0.33
CA ILE A 7 -0.11 -1.32 0.79
C ILE A 7 -0.29 -2.80 0.51
N GLY A 8 0.76 -3.59 0.74
CA GLY A 8 0.66 -5.04 0.59
C GLY A 8 1.87 -5.78 1.14
N ASP A 9 1.77 -7.09 1.09
CA ASP A 9 2.83 -8.03 1.34
C ASP A 9 3.25 -8.69 0.02
N ARG A 10 4.45 -8.34 -0.45
CA ARG A 10 4.99 -8.94 -1.68
C ARG A 10 5.47 -10.38 -1.48
N THR A 11 5.78 -10.80 -0.26
CA THR A 11 6.23 -12.19 -0.01
C THR A 11 5.09 -13.19 -0.21
N LYS A 12 3.85 -12.73 -0.03
CA LYS A 12 2.62 -13.50 -0.20
C LYS A 12 1.80 -13.10 -1.43
N ASP A 13 2.27 -12.12 -2.19
CA ASP A 13 1.54 -11.52 -3.32
C ASP A 13 0.13 -11.02 -2.90
N GLU A 14 0.02 -10.50 -1.67
CA GLU A 14 -1.23 -10.02 -1.08
C GLU A 14 -1.23 -8.50 -1.00
N TRP A 15 -2.30 -7.86 -1.44
CA TRP A 15 -2.47 -6.42 -1.44
C TRP A 15 -3.70 -6.06 -0.63
N ILE A 16 -3.67 -4.95 0.11
CA ILE A 16 -4.84 -4.47 0.82
C ILE A 16 -5.83 -3.95 -0.22
N SER A 17 -6.98 -4.60 -0.37
CA SER A 17 -8.09 -4.11 -1.22
C SER A 17 -8.98 -3.14 -0.48
N VAL A 18 -9.28 -3.46 0.78
CA VAL A 18 -10.12 -2.65 1.65
C VAL A 18 -9.32 -2.30 2.89
N LEU A 19 -9.14 -1.00 3.09
CA LEU A 19 -8.62 -0.43 4.31
C LEU A 19 -9.73 0.43 4.92
N ASP A 20 -10.40 -0.09 5.94
CA ASP A 20 -11.42 0.65 6.68
C ASP A 20 -11.01 0.68 8.15
N THR A 21 -10.30 1.74 8.53
CA THR A 21 -9.81 1.94 9.89
C THR A 21 -10.93 2.32 10.86
N GLU A 22 -12.01 2.94 10.36
CA GLU A 22 -13.21 3.26 11.15
C GLU A 22 -14.01 2.01 11.52
N LYS A 23 -14.20 1.10 10.57
CA LYS A 23 -14.93 -0.16 10.76
C LYS A 23 -14.01 -1.35 11.11
N LYS A 24 -12.70 -1.10 11.24
CA LYS A 24 -11.67 -2.11 11.53
C LYS A 24 -11.72 -3.31 10.58
N LYS A 25 -12.00 -3.07 9.30
CA LYS A 25 -11.98 -4.11 8.27
C LYS A 25 -10.73 -3.96 7.40
N LEU A 26 -9.94 -5.03 7.35
CA LEU A 26 -8.94 -5.23 6.31
C LEU A 26 -9.34 -6.39 5.43
N GLU A 27 -9.27 -6.19 4.13
CA GLU A 27 -9.38 -7.26 3.16
C GLU A 27 -8.14 -7.29 2.28
N PHE A 28 -7.57 -8.48 2.13
CA PHE A 28 -6.43 -8.76 1.26
C PHE A 28 -6.92 -9.35 -0.07
N THR A 29 -6.20 -9.05 -1.14
CA THR A 29 -6.45 -9.56 -2.48
C THR A 29 -5.14 -9.93 -3.15
N ASN A 30 -5.11 -11.01 -3.93
CA ASN A 30 -3.96 -11.27 -4.81
C ASN A 30 -4.03 -10.47 -6.13
N HIS A 31 -5.06 -9.66 -6.31
CA HIS A 31 -5.22 -8.83 -7.49
C HIS A 31 -4.80 -7.39 -7.18
N ILE A 32 -3.59 -7.01 -7.63
CA ILE A 32 -3.07 -5.64 -7.50
C ILE A 32 -4.01 -4.56 -8.08
N ALA A 33 -4.79 -4.91 -9.12
CA ALA A 33 -5.78 -4.01 -9.70
C ALA A 33 -6.91 -3.65 -8.71
N SER A 34 -7.20 -4.55 -7.77
CA SER A 34 -8.18 -4.37 -6.71
C SER A 34 -7.57 -3.81 -5.42
N ALA A 35 -6.26 -3.56 -5.39
CA ALA A 35 -5.60 -2.96 -4.24
C ALA A 35 -6.11 -1.52 -4.01
N LYS A 36 -6.17 -1.13 -2.74
CA LYS A 36 -6.49 0.21 -2.29
C LYS A 36 -5.38 1.14 -2.72
N GLU A 37 -5.74 2.05 -3.61
CA GLU A 37 -4.84 3.07 -4.13
C GLU A 37 -4.93 4.35 -3.29
N PHE A 38 -3.77 4.87 -2.93
CA PHE A 38 -3.56 6.11 -2.22
C PHE A 38 -2.93 7.12 -3.15
N HIS A 39 -3.26 8.39 -2.95
CA HIS A 39 -2.78 9.49 -3.78
C HIS A 39 -1.43 10.06 -3.29
N GLY A 40 -1.07 9.80 -2.04
CA GLY A 40 0.15 10.32 -1.43
C GLY A 40 0.93 9.26 -0.64
N PHE A 41 2.26 9.30 -0.75
CA PHE A 41 3.14 8.37 -0.06
C PHE A 41 3.07 8.51 1.46
N GLU A 42 3.06 9.76 1.96
CA GLU A 42 3.02 10.05 3.39
C GLU A 42 1.71 9.56 4.04
N GLU A 43 0.57 9.78 3.38
CA GLU A 43 -0.73 9.26 3.80
C GLU A 43 -0.69 7.72 3.88
N THR A 44 -0.15 7.08 2.85
CA THR A 44 -0.03 5.61 2.79
C THR A 44 0.85 5.07 3.90
N LYS A 45 1.96 5.76 4.20
CA LYS A 45 2.86 5.41 5.32
C LYS A 45 2.17 5.58 6.68
N ALA A 46 1.38 6.63 6.86
CA ALA A 46 0.62 6.85 8.09
C ALA A 46 -0.39 5.72 8.32
N GLU A 47 -1.12 5.33 7.27
CA GLU A 47 -2.04 4.19 7.34
C GLU A 47 -1.32 2.86 7.60
N LEU A 48 -0.21 2.59 6.89
CA LEU A 48 0.62 1.41 7.15
C LEU A 48 1.08 1.36 8.61
N LYS A 49 1.53 2.49 9.18
CA LYS A 49 1.96 2.56 10.57
C LYS A 49 0.82 2.21 11.53
N LYS A 50 -0.38 2.75 11.31
CA LYS A 50 -1.57 2.39 12.10
C LYS A 50 -1.86 0.89 12.04
N LEU A 51 -1.69 0.27 10.88
CA LEU A 51 -1.87 -1.18 10.72
C LEU A 51 -0.83 -1.98 11.48
N GLN A 52 0.42 -1.57 11.42
CA GLN A 52 1.51 -2.21 12.16
C GLN A 52 1.33 -2.03 13.68
N GLU A 53 0.78 -0.91 14.14
CA GLU A 53 0.44 -0.69 15.56
C GLU A 53 -0.63 -1.66 16.09
N THR A 54 -1.48 -2.21 15.22
CA THR A 54 -2.44 -3.26 15.63
C THR A 54 -1.77 -4.62 15.90
N GLY A 55 -0.51 -4.81 15.47
CA GLY A 55 0.26 -6.04 15.68
C GLY A 55 -0.06 -7.20 14.72
N TYR A 56 -1.08 -7.08 13.87
CA TYR A 56 -1.49 -8.16 12.96
C TYR A 56 -0.70 -8.17 11.64
N PHE A 57 -0.11 -7.04 11.26
CA PHE A 57 0.38 -6.83 9.89
C PHE A 57 1.79 -6.22 9.86
N THR A 58 2.75 -6.88 10.49
CA THR A 58 4.13 -6.43 10.62
C THR A 58 4.89 -6.36 9.29
N ASP A 59 4.59 -7.27 8.37
CA ASP A 59 5.36 -7.45 7.13
C ASP A 59 4.90 -6.57 5.96
N LEU A 60 3.80 -5.83 6.15
CA LEU A 60 3.27 -4.93 5.13
C LEU A 60 4.24 -3.80 4.81
N GLN A 61 4.29 -3.44 3.53
CA GLN A 61 5.10 -2.35 3.01
C GLN A 61 4.29 -1.52 2.01
N VAL A 62 4.72 -0.27 1.84
CA VAL A 62 4.18 0.60 0.81
C VAL A 62 4.87 0.29 -0.52
N TYR A 63 4.06 0.19 -1.58
CA TYR A 63 4.50 0.00 -2.96
C TYR A 63 3.93 1.11 -3.84
N VAL A 64 4.64 1.42 -4.92
CA VAL A 64 4.17 2.30 -5.99
C VAL A 64 3.57 1.42 -7.08
N LYS A 65 2.32 1.69 -7.42
CA LYS A 65 1.62 1.07 -8.55
C LYS A 65 1.77 1.96 -9.77
N ASP A 66 2.35 1.38 -10.82
CA ASP A 66 2.47 2.02 -12.14
C ASP A 66 1.20 1.85 -12.98
N GLU A 67 1.12 2.58 -14.10
CA GLU A 67 -0.03 2.49 -15.03
C GLU A 67 -0.13 1.11 -15.69
N ASP A 68 0.99 0.39 -15.79
CA ASP A 68 1.05 -1.01 -16.26
C ASP A 68 0.52 -2.02 -15.22
N GLY A 69 0.05 -1.56 -14.06
CA GLY A 69 -0.45 -2.41 -12.98
C GLY A 69 0.66 -3.15 -12.21
N LYS A 70 1.91 -2.71 -12.35
CA LYS A 70 3.06 -3.27 -11.64
C LYS A 70 3.30 -2.53 -10.32
N ALA A 71 3.52 -3.27 -9.24
CA ALA A 71 4.00 -2.72 -7.97
C ALA A 71 5.51 -2.82 -7.85
N TYR A 72 6.15 -1.71 -7.49
CA TYR A 72 7.55 -1.68 -7.10
C TYR A 72 7.73 -0.96 -5.77
N ARG A 73 8.83 -1.26 -5.08
CA ARG A 73 9.16 -0.52 -3.86
C ARG A 73 9.48 0.92 -4.28
N PRO A 74 8.93 1.94 -3.60
CA PRO A 74 9.34 3.31 -3.83
C PRO A 74 10.83 3.38 -3.57
N ASN A 75 11.60 3.72 -4.60
CA ASN A 75 13.02 3.97 -4.44
C ASN A 75 13.17 5.31 -3.70
N GLU A 76 14.18 5.51 -2.86
CA GLU A 76 14.34 6.77 -2.11
C GLU A 76 14.33 8.00 -3.04
N SER A 77 14.85 7.89 -4.26
CA SER A 77 14.84 8.97 -5.26
C SER A 77 13.45 9.33 -5.79
N ASP A 78 12.46 8.46 -5.64
CA ASP A 78 11.08 8.66 -6.10
C ASP A 78 10.25 9.48 -5.08
N ALA A 79 10.67 9.48 -3.82
CA ALA A 79 10.04 10.22 -2.72
C ALA A 79 10.47 11.71 -2.65
N PHE A 80 11.59 12.07 -3.29
CA PHE A 80 12.18 13.41 -3.23
C PHE A 80 11.85 14.31 -4.44
N HIS A 81 11.07 13.82 -5.42
CA HIS A 81 10.76 14.55 -6.66
C HIS A 81 9.27 14.93 -6.81
N VAL A 82 8.52 14.97 -5.71
CA VAL A 82 7.13 15.49 -5.67
C VAL A 82 7.12 16.94 -5.21
#